data_AF-A0A0F9ZJ12-F1
#
_entry.id   AF-A0A0F9ZJ12-F1
#
_cell.length_a   1.000
_cell.length_b   1.000
_cell.length_c   1.000
_cell.angle_alpha   90.00
_cell.angle_beta   90.00
_cell.angle_gamma   90.00
#
_symmetry.space_group_name_H-M   'P 1'
#
loop_
_entity.id
_entity.type
_entity.pdbx_description
1 polymer ?
#
loop_
_entity_poly.entity_id
_entity_poly.type
_entity_poly.pdbx_seq_one_letter_code
_entity_poly.pdbx_strand_id
1 'polypeptide(L)'
;MSIYGALIGIGIIIGIELIRKYYKQISYTDILIILVSALIGARGLFLLHNIREIQIGIINPIAVWDGGLAFFGGLIGILLSIYIISKKKKLSFLNILDSTLLFLPLIQSIGRIGNFFNHELYGKPTSLPWGVYVPEQYRDQQYISFTHFHPVFFYESILNILNFAILLLLRKKFKKEGYITAIYFINYSLIRLLMNVIRIDKEYILNLETSDIFSGIFLAIGVLILLNTMENNNIKDLIAKFFSRILTISLIILAIVSILLKTTLPFETELIIATLTFVVPILTIVLFKKLGITSDFNVSKRSERPRLFAVMAISFAIALYIAINSSSTLLIVIFSTLNITFFLGFVITLFWKISFHMIWSILATFFIIYSLQTPQSYLLILFIPLIAWSRLQLKRHSLLQVVAGTLLTLTCIFLVLTFIKF
;
A
#
# COMPACT_ATOMS: atom_id res chain seq x y z
N MET A 1 24.65 29.56 -7.27
CA MET A 1 23.98 28.30 -7.65
C MET A 1 24.68 27.17 -6.91
N SER A 2 23.99 26.44 -6.03
CA SER A 2 24.62 25.34 -5.29
C SER A 2 25.00 24.21 -6.24
N ILE A 3 26.08 23.49 -5.96
CA ILE A 3 26.52 22.32 -6.74
C ILE A 3 25.38 21.29 -6.80
N TYR A 4 24.61 21.16 -5.72
CA TYR A 4 23.38 20.37 -5.66
C TYR A 4 22.38 20.70 -6.77
N GLY A 5 22.01 21.98 -6.91
CA GLY A 5 21.06 22.43 -7.93
C GLY A 5 21.59 22.22 -9.35
N ALA A 6 22.90 22.39 -9.55
CA ALA A 6 23.55 22.11 -10.83
C ALA A 6 23.44 20.62 -11.23
N LEU A 7 23.73 19.71 -10.30
CA LEU A 7 23.64 18.27 -10.55
C LEU A 7 22.21 17.80 -10.81
N ILE A 8 21.23 18.34 -10.08
CA ILE A 8 19.81 18.08 -10.37
C ILE A 8 19.45 18.57 -11.78
N GLY A 9 19.85 19.79 -12.14
CA GLY A 9 19.61 20.35 -13.47
C GLY A 9 20.21 19.49 -14.59
N ILE A 10 21.46 19.05 -14.42
CA ILE A 10 22.14 18.14 -15.36
C ILE A 10 21.38 16.81 -15.45
N GLY A 11 20.99 16.21 -14.32
CA GLY A 11 20.21 14.98 -14.30
C GLY A 11 18.89 15.12 -15.04
N ILE A 12 18.17 16.22 -14.84
CA ILE A 12 16.90 16.51 -15.55
C ILE A 12 17.15 16.64 -17.05
N ILE A 13 18.14 17.41 -17.49
CA ILE A 13 18.45 17.59 -18.92
C ILE A 13 18.78 16.24 -19.58
N ILE A 14 19.64 15.43 -18.96
CA ILE A 14 19.97 14.08 -19.44
C ILE A 14 18.70 13.22 -19.53
N GLY A 15 17.86 13.27 -18.49
CA GLY A 15 16.60 12.55 -18.44
C GLY A 15 15.66 12.93 -19.59
N ILE A 16 15.48 14.23 -19.83
CA ILE A 16 14.64 14.77 -20.92
C ILE A 16 15.13 14.25 -22.27
N GLU A 17 16.43 14.36 -22.55
CA GLU A 17 17.00 13.91 -23.82
C GLU A 17 16.85 12.40 -24.02
N LEU A 18 17.10 11.60 -22.98
CA LEU A 18 16.95 10.15 -23.05
C LEU A 18 15.49 9.73 -23.24
N ILE A 19 14.56 10.31 -22.48
CA ILE A 19 13.12 10.03 -22.62
C ILE A 19 12.64 10.36 -24.02
N ARG A 20 13.01 11.53 -24.58
CA ARG A 20 12.61 11.92 -25.94
C ARG A 20 13.24 11.06 -27.02
N LYS A 21 14.54 10.75 -26.90
CA LYS A 21 15.24 9.86 -27.83
C LYS A 21 14.59 8.47 -27.84
N TYR A 22 14.15 8.01 -26.66
CA TYR A 22 13.50 6.71 -26.49
C TYR A 22 12.04 6.70 -26.96
N TYR A 23 11.28 7.74 -26.64
CA TYR A 23 9.84 7.83 -26.90
C TYR A 23 9.50 9.14 -27.64
N LYS A 24 9.82 9.16 -28.94
CA LYS A 24 9.77 10.34 -29.83
C LYS A 24 8.42 11.06 -29.91
N GLN A 25 7.33 10.42 -29.50
CA GLN A 25 5.98 11.00 -29.49
C GLN A 25 5.80 12.08 -28.41
N ILE A 26 6.68 12.09 -27.40
CA ILE A 26 6.71 13.11 -26.35
C ILE A 26 7.62 14.27 -26.77
N SER A 27 7.06 15.49 -26.76
CA SER A 27 7.77 16.72 -27.11
C SER A 27 8.41 17.37 -25.89
N TYR A 28 9.30 18.34 -26.11
CA TYR A 28 9.81 19.18 -25.01
C TYR A 28 8.70 19.92 -24.29
N THR A 29 7.67 20.38 -25.02
CA THR A 29 6.50 21.05 -24.45
C THR A 29 5.74 20.14 -23.50
N ASP A 30 5.56 18.87 -23.84
CA ASP A 30 4.90 17.91 -22.94
C ASP A 30 5.68 17.73 -21.64
N ILE A 31 7.01 17.60 -21.74
CA ILE A 31 7.85 17.43 -20.55
C ILE A 31 7.86 18.70 -19.70
N LEU A 32 7.90 19.87 -20.33
CA LEU A 32 7.75 21.14 -19.63
C LEU A 32 6.41 21.22 -18.89
N ILE A 33 5.32 20.80 -19.53
CA ILE A 33 3.99 20.73 -18.88
C ILE A 33 4.04 19.79 -17.67
N ILE A 34 4.70 18.63 -17.77
CA ILE A 34 4.84 17.68 -16.66
C ILE A 34 5.61 18.31 -15.50
N LEU A 35 6.77 18.94 -15.77
CA LEU A 35 7.61 19.58 -14.75
C LEU A 35 6.90 20.76 -14.08
N VAL A 36 6.23 21.61 -14.86
CA VAL A 36 5.45 22.74 -14.33
C VAL A 36 4.26 22.24 -13.51
N SER A 37 3.58 21.18 -13.97
CA SER A 37 2.48 20.57 -13.21
C SER A 37 2.97 19.97 -11.89
N ALA A 38 4.18 19.39 -11.87
CA ALA A 38 4.82 18.93 -10.64
C ALA A 38 5.05 20.09 -9.66
N LEU A 39 5.60 21.22 -10.14
CA LEU A 39 5.84 22.39 -9.29
C LEU A 39 4.52 22.98 -8.75
N ILE A 40 3.53 23.18 -9.62
CA ILE A 40 2.20 23.69 -9.25
C ILE A 40 1.53 22.77 -8.24
N GLY A 41 1.54 21.45 -8.50
CA GLY A 41 0.96 20.49 -7.59
C GLY A 41 1.66 20.50 -6.23
N ALA A 42 3.00 20.50 -6.21
CA ALA A 42 3.78 20.50 -4.98
C ALA A 42 3.52 21.75 -4.16
N ARG A 43 3.47 22.91 -4.81
CA ARG A 43 3.14 24.17 -4.14
C ARG A 43 1.70 24.20 -3.67
N GLY A 44 0.74 23.83 -4.51
CA GLY A 44 -0.68 23.83 -4.17
C GLY A 44 -0.97 22.99 -2.92
N LEU A 45 -0.42 21.78 -2.85
CA LEU A 45 -0.60 20.94 -1.67
C LEU A 45 0.10 21.51 -0.43
N PHE A 46 1.28 22.11 -0.57
CA PHE A 46 1.95 22.80 0.54
C PHE A 46 1.10 23.94 1.10
N LEU A 47 0.49 24.76 0.23
CA LEU A 47 -0.37 25.86 0.65
C LEU A 47 -1.63 25.38 1.39
N LEU A 48 -2.22 24.27 0.93
CA LEU A 48 -3.39 23.67 1.59
C LEU A 48 -3.08 23.20 3.02
N HIS A 49 -1.89 22.63 3.25
CA HIS A 49 -1.49 22.20 4.59
C HIS A 49 -1.17 23.38 5.51
N ASN A 50 -0.69 24.49 4.96
CA ASN A 50 -0.22 25.65 5.73
C ASN A 50 -1.16 26.85 5.67
N ILE A 51 -2.46 26.62 5.46
CA ILE A 51 -3.45 27.70 5.27
C ILE A 51 -3.49 28.69 6.44
N ARG A 52 -3.29 28.19 7.66
CA ARG A 52 -3.27 29.03 8.88
C ARG A 52 -2.05 29.92 8.91
N GLU A 53 -0.88 29.39 8.60
CA GLU A 53 0.40 30.11 8.59
C GLU A 53 0.42 31.19 7.50
N ILE A 54 -0.27 30.96 6.39
CA ILE A 54 -0.51 31.97 5.34
C ILE A 54 -1.42 33.09 5.85
N GLN A 55 -2.51 32.75 6.55
CA GLN A 55 -3.46 33.75 7.08
C GLN A 55 -2.82 34.70 8.09
N ILE A 56 -1.87 34.21 8.90
CA ILE A 56 -1.13 35.01 9.88
C ILE A 56 0.16 35.63 9.30
N GLY A 57 0.38 35.52 7.99
CA GLY A 57 1.46 36.21 7.27
C GLY A 57 2.85 35.62 7.42
N ILE A 58 2.99 34.42 8.01
CA ILE A 58 4.29 33.75 8.21
C ILE A 58 4.81 33.18 6.89
N ILE A 59 3.91 32.60 6.09
CA ILE A 59 4.26 32.01 4.80
C ILE A 59 3.74 32.89 3.66
N ASN A 60 4.66 33.35 2.81
CA ASN A 60 4.29 33.97 1.54
C ASN A 60 3.81 32.90 0.55
N PRO A 61 2.56 32.95 0.06
CA PRO A 61 2.02 31.91 -0.81
C PRO A 61 2.72 31.83 -2.18
N ILE A 62 3.33 32.92 -2.65
CA ILE A 62 3.96 33.02 -3.97
C ILE A 62 5.45 32.65 -3.94
N ALA A 63 6.13 32.86 -2.82
CA ALA A 63 7.57 32.67 -2.70
C ALA A 63 7.96 31.17 -2.72
N VAL A 64 8.14 30.62 -3.91
CA VAL A 64 8.61 29.23 -4.13
C VAL A 64 10.12 29.09 -3.92
N TRP A 65 10.86 30.20 -3.94
CA TRP A 65 12.30 30.24 -3.68
C TRP A 65 12.64 30.12 -2.19
N ASP A 66 11.68 30.37 -1.30
CA ASP A 66 11.81 30.13 0.15
C ASP A 66 11.62 28.64 0.51
N GLY A 67 11.46 27.78 -0.50
CA GLY A 67 11.11 26.38 -0.33
C GLY A 67 9.60 26.17 -0.22
N GLY A 68 9.18 25.17 0.57
CA GLY A 68 7.76 24.86 0.77
C GLY A 68 7.12 24.19 -0.44
N LEU A 69 7.60 23.00 -0.78
CA LEU A 69 7.08 22.14 -1.84
C LEU A 69 6.70 20.78 -1.26
N ALA A 70 5.43 20.42 -1.31
CA ALA A 70 4.97 19.13 -0.82
C ALA A 70 5.17 18.06 -1.90
N PHE A 71 5.96 17.03 -1.59
CA PHE A 71 6.27 15.94 -2.51
C PHE A 71 5.02 15.31 -3.15
N PHE A 72 3.98 15.01 -2.35
CA PHE A 72 2.74 14.40 -2.86
C PHE A 72 2.00 15.28 -3.84
N GLY A 73 2.02 16.58 -3.62
CA GLY A 73 1.43 17.52 -4.55
C GLY A 73 2.12 17.44 -5.90
N GLY A 74 3.45 17.33 -5.90
CA GLY A 74 4.23 17.18 -7.12
C GLY A 74 3.95 15.87 -7.84
N LEU A 75 3.88 14.76 -7.11
CA LEU A 75 3.52 13.46 -7.68
C LEU A 75 2.13 13.49 -8.33
N ILE A 76 1.14 14.08 -7.65
CA ILE A 76 -0.22 14.24 -8.20
C ILE A 76 -0.18 15.08 -9.48
N GLY A 77 0.55 16.19 -9.48
CA GLY A 77 0.73 17.05 -10.66
C GLY A 77 1.36 16.30 -11.85
N ILE A 78 2.37 15.48 -11.61
CA ILE A 78 3.01 14.64 -12.63
C ILE A 78 2.01 13.62 -13.20
N LEU A 79 1.32 12.86 -12.34
CA LEU A 79 0.40 11.81 -12.78
C LEU A 79 -0.78 12.39 -13.55
N LEU A 80 -1.34 13.52 -13.08
CA LEU A 80 -2.46 14.20 -13.73
C LEU A 80 -2.05 14.75 -15.10
N SER A 81 -0.89 15.39 -15.22
CA SER A 81 -0.41 15.91 -16.50
C SER A 81 -0.10 14.80 -17.50
N ILE A 82 0.55 13.70 -17.08
CA ILE A 82 0.76 12.53 -17.93
C ILE A 82 -0.58 11.94 -18.38
N TYR A 83 -1.58 11.86 -17.50
CA TYR A 83 -2.92 11.40 -17.87
C TYR A 83 -3.56 12.31 -18.94
N ILE A 84 -3.54 13.62 -18.75
CA ILE A 84 -4.09 14.58 -19.71
C ILE A 84 -3.36 14.49 -21.06
N ILE A 85 -2.02 14.44 -21.06
CA ILE A 85 -1.20 14.29 -22.27
C ILE A 85 -1.52 12.98 -22.98
N SER A 86 -1.66 11.87 -22.24
CA SER A 86 -2.01 10.57 -22.80
C SER A 86 -3.34 10.63 -23.56
N LYS A 87 -4.35 11.29 -23.01
CA LYS A 87 -5.66 11.47 -23.65
C LYS A 87 -5.59 12.40 -24.86
N LYS A 88 -4.95 13.56 -24.73
CA LYS A 88 -4.82 14.54 -25.83
C LYS A 88 -4.08 13.98 -27.04
N LYS A 89 -3.00 13.23 -26.80
CA LYS A 89 -2.16 12.64 -27.86
C LYS A 89 -2.57 11.22 -28.27
N LYS A 90 -3.65 10.67 -27.68
CA LYS A 90 -4.09 9.28 -27.89
C LYS A 90 -2.97 8.25 -27.65
N LEU A 91 -2.13 8.50 -26.66
CA LEU A 91 -1.03 7.63 -26.25
C LEU A 91 -1.45 6.81 -25.03
N SER A 92 -0.84 5.63 -24.86
CA SER A 92 -1.02 4.86 -23.63
C SER A 92 -0.34 5.56 -22.45
N PHE A 93 -1.09 5.77 -21.38
CA PHE A 93 -0.59 6.32 -20.11
C PHE A 93 0.60 5.50 -19.58
N LEU A 94 0.49 4.16 -19.64
CA LEU A 94 1.54 3.25 -19.17
C LEU A 94 2.79 3.29 -20.05
N ASN A 95 2.67 3.54 -21.35
CA ASN A 95 3.85 3.70 -22.21
C ASN A 95 4.61 5.00 -21.90
N ILE A 96 3.90 6.09 -21.61
CA ILE A 96 4.55 7.33 -21.17
C ILE A 96 5.26 7.08 -19.84
N LEU A 97 4.58 6.47 -18.86
CA LEU A 97 5.18 6.11 -17.57
C LEU A 97 6.40 5.20 -17.72
N ASP A 98 6.30 4.13 -18.52
CA ASP A 98 7.42 3.22 -18.77
C ASP A 98 8.63 3.97 -19.34
N SER A 99 8.42 4.93 -20.25
CA SER A 99 9.51 5.72 -20.82
C SER A 99 10.17 6.64 -19.78
N THR A 100 9.38 7.25 -18.91
CA THR A 100 9.88 8.14 -17.84
C THR A 100 10.58 7.33 -16.75
N LEU A 101 9.95 6.27 -16.26
CA LEU A 101 10.45 5.45 -15.15
C LEU A 101 11.63 4.57 -15.56
N LEU A 102 11.84 4.33 -16.86
CA LEU A 102 13.06 3.71 -17.36
C LEU A 102 14.29 4.56 -17.01
N PHE A 103 14.22 5.89 -17.17
CA PHE A 103 15.38 6.77 -16.96
C PHE A 103 15.38 7.48 -15.60
N LEU A 104 14.27 7.45 -14.86
CA LEU A 104 14.16 8.09 -13.54
C LEU A 104 15.25 7.65 -12.54
N PRO A 105 15.62 6.36 -12.40
CA PRO A 105 16.70 5.99 -11.49
C PRO A 105 18.04 6.63 -11.86
N LEU A 106 18.35 6.79 -13.16
CA LEU A 106 19.57 7.47 -13.58
C LEU A 106 19.56 8.94 -13.13
N ILE A 107 18.43 9.63 -13.32
CA ILE A 107 18.25 11.03 -12.88
C ILE A 107 18.43 11.12 -11.36
N GLN A 108 17.79 10.21 -10.60
CA GLN A 108 17.91 10.13 -9.14
C GLN A 108 19.36 9.91 -8.72
N SER A 109 20.09 9.00 -9.39
CA SER A 109 21.48 8.71 -9.03
C SER A 109 22.40 9.92 -9.13
N ILE A 110 22.20 10.75 -10.16
CA ILE A 110 22.95 12.01 -10.37
C ILE A 110 22.57 13.02 -9.29
N GLY A 111 21.26 13.18 -9.02
CA GLY A 111 20.78 14.08 -7.96
C GLY A 111 21.30 13.71 -6.58
N ARG A 112 21.41 12.41 -6.27
CA ARG A 112 21.94 11.90 -4.98
C ARG A 112 23.39 12.29 -4.74
N ILE A 113 24.21 12.39 -5.77
CA ILE A 113 25.61 12.87 -5.63
C ILE A 113 25.61 14.31 -5.12
N GLY A 114 24.60 15.10 -5.47
CA GLY A 114 24.47 16.46 -4.96
C GLY A 114 24.36 16.51 -3.44
N ASN A 115 23.69 15.53 -2.80
CA ASN A 115 23.48 15.55 -1.34
C ASN A 115 24.81 15.53 -0.57
N PHE A 116 25.87 14.96 -1.16
CA PHE A 116 27.21 15.02 -0.61
C PHE A 116 27.70 16.46 -0.38
N PHE A 117 27.53 17.33 -1.37
CA PHE A 117 28.00 18.72 -1.32
C PHE A 117 27.19 19.59 -0.35
N ASN A 118 25.97 19.18 -0.01
CA ASN A 118 25.13 19.84 0.98
C ASN A 118 25.30 19.25 2.40
N HIS A 119 26.10 18.20 2.57
CA HIS A 119 26.17 17.42 3.82
C HIS A 119 24.79 16.90 4.29
N GLU A 120 23.94 16.51 3.35
CA GLU A 120 22.60 15.99 3.61
C GLU A 120 22.52 14.49 3.27
N LEU A 121 21.47 13.83 3.74
CA LEU A 121 21.15 12.45 3.36
C LEU A 121 22.24 11.42 3.75
N TYR A 122 22.88 11.62 4.90
CA TYR A 122 23.74 10.62 5.53
C TYR A 122 22.94 9.73 6.49
N GLY A 123 23.48 8.57 6.83
CA GLY A 123 22.84 7.58 7.68
C GLY A 123 23.32 7.63 9.13
N LYS A 124 23.16 6.52 9.85
CA LYS A 124 23.66 6.33 11.22
C LYS A 124 25.19 6.46 11.29
N PRO A 125 25.76 6.74 12.48
CA PRO A 125 27.20 6.70 12.70
C PRO A 125 27.81 5.37 12.28
N THR A 126 29.03 5.41 11.76
CA THR A 126 29.73 4.21 11.29
C THR A 126 31.23 4.29 11.50
N SER A 127 31.86 3.14 11.73
CA SER A 127 33.31 2.97 11.80
C SER A 127 33.89 2.33 10.52
N LEU A 128 33.05 2.12 9.50
CA LEU A 128 33.50 1.54 8.23
C LEU A 128 34.47 2.48 7.50
N PRO A 129 35.46 1.94 6.75
CA PRO A 129 36.52 2.75 6.15
C PRO A 129 36.04 3.68 5.02
N TRP A 130 34.81 3.50 4.53
CA TRP A 130 34.15 4.39 3.57
C TRP A 130 33.08 5.30 4.20
N GLY A 131 33.08 5.43 5.53
CA GLY A 131 32.24 6.40 6.22
C GLY A 131 32.53 7.84 5.74
N VAL A 132 31.49 8.65 5.60
CA VAL A 132 31.64 10.03 5.18
C VAL A 132 31.74 10.95 6.40
N TYR A 133 32.72 11.86 6.37
CA TYR A 133 32.83 12.91 7.37
C TYR A 133 31.70 13.92 7.19
N VAL A 134 31.00 14.24 8.27
CA VAL A 134 29.97 15.29 8.32
C VAL A 134 30.45 16.38 9.28
N PRO A 135 30.58 17.66 8.86
CA PRO A 135 30.92 18.76 9.74
C PRO A 135 29.87 18.93 10.86
N GLU A 136 30.31 19.35 12.05
CA GLU A 136 29.46 19.44 13.25
C GLU A 136 28.17 20.24 13.04
N GLN A 137 28.25 21.37 12.31
CA GLN A 137 27.11 22.24 12.01
C GLN A 137 25.99 21.58 11.16
N TYR A 138 26.28 20.44 10.51
CA TYR A 138 25.32 19.69 9.70
C TYR A 138 24.88 18.36 10.34
N ARG A 139 25.38 18.05 11.54
CA ARG A 139 25.05 16.81 12.24
C ARG A 139 23.69 16.93 12.92
N ASP A 140 22.93 15.85 12.86
CA ASP A 140 21.75 15.69 13.70
C ASP A 140 22.17 15.73 15.18
N GLN A 141 21.39 16.44 16.00
CA GLN A 141 21.69 16.67 17.42
C GLN A 141 21.91 15.36 18.19
N GLN A 142 21.19 14.30 17.83
CA GLN A 142 21.31 12.99 18.46
C GLN A 142 22.70 12.36 18.25
N TYR A 143 23.41 12.75 17.19
CA TYR A 143 24.68 12.14 16.79
C TYR A 143 25.84 13.13 16.74
N ILE A 144 25.75 14.26 17.43
CA ILE A 144 26.73 15.35 17.39
C ILE A 144 28.17 14.90 17.72
N SER A 145 28.30 13.90 18.61
CA SER A 145 29.57 13.32 19.08
C SER A 145 30.27 12.43 18.04
N PHE A 146 29.58 12.03 16.98
CA PHE A 146 30.13 11.19 15.93
C PHE A 146 30.63 12.05 14.76
N THR A 147 31.74 11.63 14.13
CA THR A 147 32.33 12.37 13.01
C THR A 147 32.07 11.72 11.65
N HIS A 148 31.87 10.40 11.62
CA HIS A 148 31.71 9.61 10.40
C HIS A 148 30.37 8.86 10.37
N PHE A 149 29.73 8.90 9.20
CA PHE A 149 28.37 8.38 8.99
C PHE A 149 28.30 7.51 7.75
N HIS A 150 27.29 6.64 7.67
CA HIS A 150 27.02 5.89 6.45
C HIS A 150 26.69 6.85 5.29
N PRO A 151 27.38 6.81 4.14
CA PRO A 151 27.05 7.63 2.98
C PRO A 151 25.80 7.12 2.25
N VAL A 152 24.62 7.30 2.85
CA VAL A 152 23.35 6.81 2.28
C VAL A 152 23.08 7.40 0.90
N PHE A 153 23.39 8.67 0.67
CA PHE A 153 23.32 9.26 -0.68
C PHE A 153 24.08 8.44 -1.74
N PHE A 154 25.25 7.90 -1.37
CA PHE A 154 26.09 7.13 -2.28
C PHE A 154 25.51 5.72 -2.50
N TYR A 155 25.05 5.06 -1.43
CA TYR A 155 24.36 3.78 -1.53
C TYR A 155 23.13 3.88 -2.42
N GLU A 156 22.30 4.91 -2.23
CA GLU A 156 21.15 5.18 -3.08
C GLU A 156 21.54 5.49 -4.52
N SER A 157 22.63 6.23 -4.75
CA SER A 157 23.11 6.52 -6.10
C SER A 157 23.48 5.23 -6.84
N ILE A 158 24.28 4.36 -6.22
CA ILE A 158 24.69 3.07 -6.81
C ILE A 158 23.48 2.17 -7.06
N LEU A 159 22.59 2.01 -6.09
CA LEU A 159 21.41 1.17 -6.22
C LEU A 159 20.48 1.66 -7.34
N ASN A 160 20.38 2.99 -7.53
CA ASN A 160 19.62 3.55 -8.63
C ASN A 160 20.30 3.35 -10.00
N ILE A 161 21.62 3.40 -10.10
CA ILE A 161 22.35 3.03 -11.32
C ILE A 161 22.13 1.55 -11.67
N LEU A 162 22.20 0.66 -10.67
CA LEU A 162 21.91 -0.75 -10.84
C LEU A 162 20.46 -0.97 -11.29
N ASN A 163 19.51 -0.27 -10.66
CA ASN A 163 18.11 -0.31 -11.06
C ASN A 163 17.92 0.15 -12.51
N PHE A 164 18.56 1.26 -12.91
CA PHE A 164 18.55 1.73 -14.29
C PHE A 164 19.06 0.66 -15.27
N ALA A 165 20.21 0.04 -14.96
CA ALA A 165 20.78 -1.02 -15.79
C ALA A 165 19.84 -2.22 -15.92
N ILE A 166 19.22 -2.66 -14.82
CA ILE A 166 18.23 -3.73 -14.81
C ILE A 166 17.03 -3.38 -15.71
N LEU A 167 16.45 -2.18 -15.54
CA LEU A 167 15.29 -1.75 -16.34
C LEU A 167 15.65 -1.67 -17.83
N LEU A 168 16.85 -1.18 -18.17
CA LEU A 168 17.31 -1.11 -19.56
C LEU A 168 17.47 -2.49 -20.19
N LEU A 169 18.05 -3.46 -19.46
CA LEU A 169 18.19 -4.84 -19.93
C LEU A 169 16.82 -5.52 -20.08
N LEU A 170 15.93 -5.35 -19.10
CA LEU A 170 14.58 -5.91 -19.15
C LEU A 170 13.76 -5.30 -20.28
N ARG A 171 13.89 -4.00 -20.56
CA ARG A 171 13.16 -3.35 -21.65
C ARG A 171 13.54 -3.88 -23.03
N LYS A 172 14.78 -4.37 -23.21
CA LYS A 172 15.19 -5.04 -24.46
C LYS A 172 14.42 -6.34 -24.69
N LYS A 173 14.08 -7.06 -23.61
CA LYS A 173 13.39 -8.36 -23.65
C LYS A 173 11.87 -8.23 -23.59
N PHE A 174 11.35 -7.36 -22.74
CA PHE A 174 9.92 -7.20 -22.47
C PHE A 174 9.42 -5.85 -22.99
N LYS A 175 8.57 -5.90 -24.01
CA LYS A 175 8.04 -4.69 -24.70
C LYS A 175 6.62 -4.33 -24.28
N LYS A 176 6.02 -5.09 -23.37
CA LYS A 176 4.64 -4.89 -22.93
C LYS A 176 4.53 -3.64 -22.07
N GLU A 177 3.50 -2.84 -22.33
CA GLU A 177 3.23 -1.62 -21.59
C GLU A 177 3.02 -1.88 -20.09
N GLY A 178 3.55 -1.00 -19.25
CA GLY A 178 3.46 -1.08 -17.79
C GLY A 178 4.46 -2.04 -17.16
N TYR A 179 5.19 -2.85 -17.94
CA TYR A 179 6.16 -3.80 -17.38
C TYR A 179 7.32 -3.06 -16.69
N ILE A 180 7.83 -1.99 -17.30
CA ILE A 180 8.93 -1.20 -16.70
C ILE A 180 8.44 -0.45 -15.48
N THR A 181 7.25 0.15 -15.56
CA THR A 181 6.58 0.80 -14.43
C THR A 181 6.46 -0.14 -13.24
N ALA A 182 6.03 -1.38 -13.48
CA ALA A 182 5.89 -2.39 -12.45
C ALA A 182 7.21 -2.74 -11.77
N ILE A 183 8.24 -3.03 -12.56
CA ILE A 183 9.57 -3.39 -12.03
C ILE A 183 10.22 -2.20 -11.32
N TYR A 184 10.08 -0.97 -11.85
CA TYR A 184 10.60 0.23 -11.19
C TYR A 184 9.97 0.39 -9.80
N PHE A 185 8.63 0.30 -9.69
CA PHE A 185 7.97 0.42 -8.39
C PHE A 185 8.41 -0.67 -7.41
N ILE A 186 8.53 -1.91 -7.86
CA ILE A 186 9.02 -3.01 -7.00
C ILE A 186 10.45 -2.73 -6.53
N ASN A 187 11.37 -2.48 -7.47
CA ASN A 187 12.79 -2.30 -7.16
C ASN A 187 13.04 -1.06 -6.29
N TYR A 188 12.44 0.08 -6.65
CA TYR A 188 12.66 1.32 -5.91
C TYR A 188 12.07 1.26 -4.51
N SER A 189 10.90 0.61 -4.33
CA SER A 189 10.36 0.33 -2.99
C SER A 189 11.31 -0.52 -2.15
N LEU A 190 11.92 -1.56 -2.72
CA LEU A 190 12.90 -2.38 -2.01
C LEU A 190 14.15 -1.57 -1.64
N ILE A 191 14.67 -0.77 -2.57
CA ILE A 191 15.80 0.15 -2.29
C ILE A 191 15.43 1.09 -1.13
N ARG A 192 14.24 1.70 -1.15
CA ARG A 192 13.81 2.63 -0.11
C ARG A 192 13.69 1.96 1.25
N LEU A 193 13.06 0.78 1.32
CA LEU A 193 12.93 -0.01 2.55
C LEU A 193 14.30 -0.39 3.13
N LEU A 194 15.24 -0.83 2.29
CA LEU A 194 16.59 -1.17 2.72
C LEU A 194 17.34 0.05 3.27
N MET A 195 17.23 1.21 2.59
CA MET A 195 17.93 2.41 3.01
C MET A 195 17.32 3.05 4.27
N ASN A 196 16.01 2.93 4.48
CA ASN A 196 15.33 3.40 5.71
C ASN A 196 15.87 2.80 7.01
N VAL A 197 16.47 1.60 6.94
CA VAL A 197 17.10 0.97 8.10
C VAL A 197 18.33 1.77 8.56
N ILE A 198 19.06 2.36 7.61
CA ILE A 198 20.33 3.06 7.83
C ILE A 198 20.13 4.57 7.99
N ARG A 199 19.07 5.13 7.40
CA ARG A 199 18.75 6.57 7.46
C ARG A 199 18.38 7.03 8.86
N ILE A 200 18.72 8.30 9.11
CA ILE A 200 18.38 9.01 10.35
C ILE A 200 17.24 10.01 10.14
N ASP A 201 17.10 10.54 8.92
CA ASP A 201 16.08 11.51 8.57
C ASP A 201 14.75 10.79 8.29
N LYS A 202 13.93 10.70 9.34
CA LYS A 202 12.65 9.99 9.32
C LYS A 202 11.50 10.94 9.49
N GLU A 203 10.59 10.91 8.53
CA GLU A 203 9.29 11.56 8.61
C GLU A 203 8.24 10.52 8.98
N TYR A 204 7.30 10.88 9.86
CA TYR A 204 6.27 9.96 10.32
C TYR A 204 4.86 10.47 10.00
N ILE A 205 3.99 9.55 9.59
CA ILE A 205 2.54 9.72 9.48
C ILE A 205 1.91 8.56 10.26
N LEU A 206 1.01 8.86 11.22
CA LEU A 206 0.37 7.83 12.05
C LEU A 206 1.38 6.88 12.75
N ASN A 207 2.50 7.43 13.23
CA ASN A 207 3.61 6.69 13.85
C ASN A 207 4.28 5.65 12.93
N LEU A 208 4.01 5.68 11.63
CA LEU A 208 4.73 4.93 10.61
C LEU A 208 5.66 5.85 9.85
N GLU A 209 6.84 5.35 9.47
CA GLU A 209 7.72 6.10 8.59
C GLU A 209 7.01 6.33 7.24
N THR A 210 6.87 7.60 6.84
CA THR A 210 6.18 8.03 5.62
C THR A 210 6.69 7.23 4.41
N SER A 211 8.00 7.13 4.30
CA SER A 211 8.72 6.39 3.26
C SER A 211 8.38 4.89 3.22
N ASP A 212 8.16 4.23 4.35
CA ASP A 212 7.79 2.81 4.42
C ASP A 212 6.36 2.60 3.91
N ILE A 213 5.43 3.49 4.29
CA ILE A 213 4.05 3.48 3.79
C ILE A 213 4.05 3.54 2.27
N PHE A 214 4.76 4.52 1.68
CA PHE A 214 4.79 4.68 0.23
C PHE A 214 5.53 3.56 -0.48
N SER A 215 6.60 3.04 0.12
CA SER A 215 7.29 1.87 -0.41
C SER A 215 6.34 0.68 -0.48
N GLY A 216 5.54 0.45 0.56
CA GLY A 216 4.51 -0.57 0.58
C GLY A 216 3.42 -0.36 -0.49
N ILE A 217 2.90 0.86 -0.63
CA ILE A 217 1.88 1.21 -1.63
C ILE A 217 2.42 0.99 -3.05
N PHE A 218 3.59 1.54 -3.39
CA PHE A 218 4.18 1.37 -4.72
C PHE A 218 4.57 -0.08 -4.98
N LEU A 219 5.03 -0.83 -3.98
CA LEU A 219 5.32 -2.25 -4.11
C LEU A 219 4.05 -3.03 -4.50
N ALA A 220 2.93 -2.78 -3.79
CA ALA A 220 1.66 -3.42 -4.10
C ALA A 220 1.14 -3.06 -5.50
N ILE A 221 1.21 -1.78 -5.89
CA ILE A 221 0.83 -1.32 -7.23
C ILE A 221 1.72 -1.97 -8.29
N GLY A 222 3.04 -2.00 -8.08
CA GLY A 222 4.01 -2.61 -8.98
C GLY A 222 3.73 -4.09 -9.19
N VAL A 223 3.48 -4.84 -8.12
CA VAL A 223 3.08 -6.25 -8.20
C VAL A 223 1.78 -6.41 -8.99
N LEU A 224 0.76 -5.60 -8.73
CA LEU A 224 -0.51 -5.69 -9.47
C LEU A 224 -0.34 -5.41 -10.97
N ILE A 225 0.44 -4.40 -11.34
CA ILE A 225 0.74 -4.10 -12.75
C ILE A 225 1.52 -5.27 -13.36
N LEU A 226 2.52 -5.81 -12.67
CA LEU A 226 3.30 -6.95 -13.16
C LEU A 226 2.40 -8.17 -13.42
N LEU A 227 1.55 -8.51 -12.47
CA LEU A 227 0.63 -9.63 -12.59
C LEU A 227 -0.36 -9.45 -13.74
N ASN A 228 -0.83 -8.22 -13.99
CA ASN A 228 -1.71 -7.92 -15.12
C ASN A 228 -0.95 -7.98 -16.46
N THR A 229 0.31 -7.57 -16.48
CA THR A 229 1.15 -7.63 -17.68
C THR A 229 1.66 -9.02 -18.02
N MET A 230 1.65 -10.01 -17.13
CA MET A 230 2.02 -11.38 -17.50
C MET A 230 1.15 -11.92 -18.65
N GLU A 231 1.69 -12.79 -19.50
CA GLU A 231 0.95 -13.43 -20.61
C GLU A 231 0.52 -14.85 -20.25
N ASN A 232 1.30 -15.54 -19.42
CA ASN A 232 1.04 -16.92 -19.03
C ASN A 232 -0.11 -16.99 -18.00
N ASN A 233 -1.31 -17.29 -18.48
CA ASN A 233 -2.50 -17.42 -17.64
C ASN A 233 -2.39 -18.55 -16.61
N ASN A 234 -1.67 -19.64 -16.89
CA ASN A 234 -1.51 -20.73 -15.93
C ASN A 234 -0.74 -20.27 -14.68
N ILE A 235 0.33 -19.48 -14.87
CA ILE A 235 1.10 -18.92 -13.75
C ILE A 235 0.27 -17.87 -13.01
N LYS A 236 -0.46 -16.99 -13.73
CA LYS A 236 -1.36 -16.03 -13.09
C LYS A 236 -2.39 -16.71 -12.20
N ASP A 237 -3.00 -17.79 -12.69
CA ASP A 237 -4.02 -18.53 -11.96
C ASP A 237 -3.43 -19.28 -10.75
N LEU A 238 -2.19 -19.77 -10.86
CA LEU A 238 -1.46 -20.35 -9.72
C LEU A 238 -1.23 -19.29 -8.63
N ILE A 239 -0.72 -18.12 -9.00
CA ILE A 239 -0.49 -17.00 -8.09
C ILE A 239 -1.81 -16.51 -7.48
N ALA A 240 -2.86 -16.37 -8.30
CA ALA A 240 -4.17 -15.98 -7.82
C ALA A 240 -4.76 -17.01 -6.85
N LYS A 241 -4.55 -18.32 -7.08
CA LYS A 241 -4.95 -19.37 -6.13
C LYS A 241 -4.23 -19.22 -4.79
N PHE A 242 -2.91 -18.96 -4.81
CA PHE A 242 -2.12 -18.68 -3.61
C PHE A 242 -2.72 -17.51 -2.81
N PHE A 243 -2.86 -16.33 -3.43
CA PHE A 243 -3.44 -15.15 -2.78
C PHE A 243 -4.87 -15.38 -2.30
N SER A 244 -5.71 -16.08 -3.08
CA SER A 244 -7.11 -16.28 -2.74
C SER A 244 -7.36 -17.24 -1.57
N ARG A 245 -6.43 -18.17 -1.31
CA ARG A 245 -6.61 -19.24 -0.31
C ARG A 245 -5.61 -19.08 0.82
N ILE A 246 -4.33 -19.15 0.51
CA ILE A 246 -3.27 -19.17 1.52
C ILE A 246 -3.25 -17.83 2.25
N LEU A 247 -3.21 -16.71 1.53
CA LEU A 247 -3.14 -15.40 2.20
C LEU A 247 -4.39 -15.07 3.02
N THR A 248 -5.60 -15.33 2.50
CA THR A 248 -6.83 -15.12 3.28
C THR A 248 -6.86 -15.98 4.54
N ILE A 249 -6.47 -17.26 4.47
CA ILE A 249 -6.40 -18.14 5.64
C ILE A 249 -5.34 -17.64 6.62
N SER A 250 -4.16 -17.24 6.15
CA SER A 250 -3.10 -16.69 7.00
C SER A 250 -3.55 -15.43 7.74
N LEU A 251 -4.28 -14.52 7.09
CA LEU A 251 -4.85 -13.33 7.74
C LEU A 251 -5.87 -13.71 8.82
N ILE A 252 -6.74 -14.69 8.55
CA ILE A 252 -7.71 -15.17 9.55
C ILE A 252 -7.00 -15.78 10.75
N ILE A 253 -6.00 -16.64 10.54
CA ILE A 253 -5.21 -17.24 11.63
C ILE A 253 -4.51 -16.14 12.44
N LEU A 254 -3.88 -15.19 11.76
CA LEU A 254 -3.20 -14.08 12.41
C LEU A 254 -4.16 -13.21 13.23
N ALA A 255 -5.39 -12.99 12.73
CA ALA A 255 -6.44 -12.29 13.48
C ALA A 255 -6.81 -13.04 14.77
N ILE A 256 -7.00 -14.36 14.69
CA ILE A 256 -7.29 -15.19 15.87
C ILE A 256 -6.16 -15.07 16.88
N VAL A 257 -4.92 -15.28 16.44
CA VAL A 257 -3.74 -15.20 17.31
C VAL A 257 -3.62 -13.80 17.93
N SER A 258 -3.83 -12.73 17.16
CA SER A 258 -3.75 -11.36 17.68
C SER A 258 -4.80 -11.05 18.74
N ILE A 259 -6.00 -11.65 18.63
CA ILE A 259 -7.06 -11.50 19.63
C ILE A 259 -6.67 -12.25 20.90
N LEU A 260 -6.30 -13.53 20.78
CA LEU A 260 -5.91 -14.38 21.91
C LEU A 260 -4.72 -13.81 22.69
N LEU A 261 -3.75 -13.20 22.01
CA LEU A 261 -2.61 -12.58 22.67
C LEU A 261 -2.96 -11.29 23.43
N LYS A 262 -4.11 -10.68 23.14
CA LYS A 262 -4.50 -9.38 23.71
C LYS A 262 -5.64 -9.46 24.70
N THR A 263 -6.42 -10.53 24.67
CA THR A 263 -7.50 -10.77 25.63
C THR A 263 -6.95 -11.25 26.96
N THR A 264 -7.66 -10.93 28.04
CA THR A 264 -7.34 -11.35 29.42
C THR A 264 -8.38 -12.33 29.94
N LEU A 265 -9.10 -13.01 29.06
CA LEU A 265 -10.17 -13.92 29.46
C LEU A 265 -9.59 -15.28 29.87
N PRO A 266 -10.33 -16.06 30.68
CA PRO A 266 -9.97 -17.45 30.91
C PRO A 266 -9.87 -18.19 29.57
N PHE A 267 -8.83 -19.01 29.42
CA PHE A 267 -8.55 -19.76 28.19
C PHE A 267 -9.77 -20.57 27.70
N GLU A 268 -10.57 -21.12 28.62
CA GLU A 268 -11.80 -21.84 28.29
C GLU A 268 -12.83 -20.96 27.58
N THR A 269 -13.01 -19.71 28.05
CA THR A 269 -13.93 -18.75 27.42
C THR A 269 -13.43 -18.35 26.04
N GLU A 270 -12.12 -18.11 25.90
CA GLU A 270 -11.51 -17.81 24.61
C GLU A 270 -11.67 -18.97 23.62
N LEU A 271 -11.47 -20.20 24.09
CA LEU A 271 -11.66 -21.41 23.30
C LEU A 271 -13.11 -21.58 22.84
N ILE A 272 -14.09 -21.30 23.72
CA ILE A 272 -15.53 -21.33 23.37
C ILE A 272 -15.83 -20.29 22.29
N ILE A 273 -15.38 -19.04 22.48
CA ILE A 273 -15.59 -17.96 21.51
C ILE A 273 -14.95 -18.31 20.15
N ALA A 274 -13.70 -18.80 20.15
CA ALA A 274 -13.02 -19.23 18.94
C ALA A 274 -13.74 -20.40 18.24
N THR A 275 -14.25 -21.35 19.03
CA THR A 275 -15.02 -22.49 18.52
C THR A 275 -16.31 -22.03 17.85
N LEU A 276 -17.08 -21.15 18.50
CA LEU A 276 -18.30 -20.56 17.93
C LEU A 276 -18.02 -19.75 16.65
N THR A 277 -16.86 -19.11 16.58
CA THR A 277 -16.54 -18.20 15.46
C THR A 277 -15.97 -18.92 14.24
N PHE A 278 -15.19 -19.99 14.44
CA PHE A 278 -14.46 -20.65 13.35
C PHE A 278 -14.85 -22.12 13.18
N VAL A 279 -14.85 -22.89 14.28
CA VAL A 279 -15.07 -24.33 14.23
C VAL A 279 -16.52 -24.64 13.85
N VAL A 280 -17.50 -24.00 14.49
CA VAL A 280 -18.92 -24.22 14.22
C VAL A 280 -19.28 -23.90 12.76
N PRO A 281 -18.91 -22.73 12.18
CA PRO A 281 -19.17 -22.47 10.76
C PRO A 281 -18.53 -23.50 9.82
N ILE A 282 -17.28 -23.88 10.05
CA ILE A 282 -16.57 -24.86 9.19
C ILE A 282 -17.24 -26.23 9.29
N LEU A 283 -17.49 -26.72 10.51
CA LEU A 283 -18.17 -27.99 10.73
C LEU A 283 -19.57 -27.98 10.11
N THR A 284 -20.31 -26.88 10.20
CA THR A 284 -21.64 -26.76 9.60
C THR A 284 -21.57 -26.92 8.08
N ILE A 285 -20.61 -26.30 7.39
CA ILE A 285 -20.41 -26.47 5.94
C ILE A 285 -20.12 -27.93 5.60
N VAL A 286 -19.24 -28.59 6.37
CA VAL A 286 -18.87 -30.00 6.14
C VAL A 286 -20.06 -30.93 6.38
N LEU A 287 -20.77 -30.76 7.50
CA LEU A 287 -21.93 -31.56 7.86
C LEU A 287 -23.07 -31.36 6.86
N PHE A 288 -23.38 -30.13 6.47
CA PHE A 288 -24.42 -29.85 5.49
C PHE A 288 -24.12 -30.48 4.13
N LYS A 289 -22.85 -30.54 3.73
CA LYS A 289 -22.46 -31.23 2.50
C LYS A 289 -22.60 -32.75 2.65
N LYS A 290 -22.16 -33.33 3.78
CA LYS A 290 -22.24 -34.77 4.06
C LYS A 290 -23.69 -35.26 4.17
N LEU A 291 -24.57 -34.44 4.74
CA LEU A 291 -26.01 -34.71 4.90
C LEU A 291 -26.84 -34.39 3.64
N GLY A 292 -26.21 -33.93 2.55
CA GLY A 292 -26.91 -33.58 1.31
C GLY A 292 -27.79 -32.32 1.39
N ILE A 293 -27.69 -31.53 2.46
CA ILE A 293 -28.39 -30.24 2.61
C ILE A 293 -27.83 -29.20 1.63
N THR A 294 -26.53 -29.28 1.34
CA THR A 294 -25.86 -28.42 0.35
C THR A 294 -25.25 -29.24 -0.78
N SER A 295 -25.33 -28.71 -1.99
CA SER A 295 -24.85 -29.35 -3.22
C SER A 295 -23.33 -29.35 -3.34
N ASP A 296 -22.63 -28.40 -2.74
CA ASP A 296 -21.17 -28.28 -2.73
C ASP A 296 -20.65 -27.52 -1.49
N PHE A 297 -19.35 -27.63 -1.20
CA PHE A 297 -18.73 -26.93 -0.07
C PHE A 297 -18.75 -25.40 -0.20
N ASN A 298 -18.96 -24.85 -1.41
CA ASN A 298 -19.05 -23.41 -1.62
C ASN A 298 -20.49 -22.88 -1.51
N VAL A 299 -21.49 -23.75 -1.32
CA VAL A 299 -22.91 -23.40 -1.24
C VAL A 299 -23.32 -22.52 -2.42
N SER A 300 -23.03 -23.03 -3.61
CA SER A 300 -23.14 -22.31 -4.87
C SER A 300 -24.60 -21.93 -5.16
N LYS A 301 -25.57 -22.79 -4.82
CA LYS A 301 -26.99 -22.53 -4.98
C LYS A 301 -27.50 -21.59 -3.89
N ARG A 302 -28.19 -20.53 -4.30
CA ARG A 302 -28.69 -19.49 -3.38
C ARG A 302 -29.74 -20.00 -2.40
N SER A 303 -30.60 -20.92 -2.84
CA SER A 303 -31.65 -21.53 -2.01
C SER A 303 -31.10 -22.35 -0.84
N GLU A 304 -29.85 -22.81 -0.91
CA GLU A 304 -29.21 -23.63 0.13
C GLU A 304 -28.58 -22.77 1.25
N ARG A 305 -28.40 -21.47 1.01
CA ARG A 305 -27.68 -20.55 1.88
C ARG A 305 -28.40 -20.16 3.17
N PRO A 306 -29.74 -19.93 3.21
CA PRO A 306 -30.41 -19.44 4.42
C PRO A 306 -30.18 -20.30 5.65
N ARG A 307 -30.18 -21.63 5.49
CA ARG A 307 -29.96 -22.57 6.61
C ARG A 307 -28.54 -22.44 7.17
N LEU A 308 -27.54 -22.37 6.30
CA LEU A 308 -26.14 -22.23 6.73
C LEU A 308 -25.93 -20.91 7.46
N PHE A 309 -26.44 -19.81 6.88
CA PHE A 309 -26.29 -18.49 7.47
C PHE A 309 -27.07 -18.33 8.76
N ALA A 310 -28.21 -19.01 8.94
CA ALA A 310 -28.92 -19.03 10.21
C ALA A 310 -28.07 -19.67 11.32
N VAL A 311 -27.44 -20.83 11.07
CA VAL A 311 -26.55 -21.48 12.04
C VAL A 311 -25.36 -20.58 12.37
N MET A 312 -24.74 -19.97 11.36
CA MET A 312 -23.62 -19.02 11.56
C MET A 312 -24.05 -17.79 12.38
N ALA A 313 -25.20 -17.20 12.06
CA ALA A 313 -25.72 -16.04 12.78
C ALA A 313 -26.00 -16.34 14.25
N ILE A 314 -26.60 -17.51 14.55
CA ILE A 314 -26.82 -17.96 15.93
C ILE A 314 -25.47 -18.13 16.65
N SER A 315 -24.50 -18.79 16.01
CA SER A 315 -23.17 -19.00 16.59
C SER A 315 -22.45 -17.68 16.90
N PHE A 316 -22.50 -16.73 15.97
CA PHE A 316 -21.90 -15.40 16.15
C PHE A 316 -22.63 -14.54 17.17
N ALA A 317 -23.95 -14.68 17.29
CA ALA A 317 -24.74 -14.00 18.31
C ALA A 317 -24.40 -14.51 19.72
N ILE A 318 -24.21 -15.82 19.88
CA ILE A 318 -23.75 -16.41 21.15
C ILE A 318 -22.34 -15.90 21.49
N ALA A 319 -21.43 -15.87 20.51
CA ALA A 319 -20.08 -15.33 20.72
C ALA A 319 -20.11 -13.84 21.14
N LEU A 320 -20.99 -13.03 20.52
CA LEU A 320 -21.20 -11.63 20.91
C LEU A 320 -21.79 -11.50 22.32
N TYR A 321 -22.73 -12.35 22.69
CA TYR A 321 -23.30 -12.36 24.03
C TYR A 321 -22.23 -12.62 25.11
N ILE A 322 -21.36 -13.62 24.88
CA ILE A 322 -20.22 -13.88 25.77
C ILE A 322 -19.27 -12.67 25.81
N ALA A 323 -18.99 -12.05 24.65
CA ALA A 323 -18.15 -10.86 24.58
C ALA A 323 -18.71 -9.68 25.38
N ILE A 324 -20.03 -9.43 25.32
CA ILE A 324 -20.71 -8.39 26.10
C ILE A 324 -20.59 -8.69 27.60
N ASN A 325 -20.86 -9.93 28.01
CA ASN A 325 -20.76 -10.34 29.42
C ASN A 325 -19.33 -10.31 29.96
N SER A 326 -18.33 -10.41 29.08
CA SER A 326 -16.91 -10.34 29.45
C SER A 326 -16.42 -8.91 29.73
N SER A 327 -17.25 -7.88 29.45
CA SER A 327 -16.91 -6.46 29.55
C SER A 327 -15.65 -6.04 28.77
N SER A 328 -15.16 -6.89 27.84
CA SER A 328 -14.02 -6.58 27.00
C SER A 328 -14.44 -5.73 25.80
N THR A 329 -14.12 -4.44 25.82
CA THR A 329 -14.39 -3.51 24.70
C THR A 329 -13.81 -4.04 23.37
N LEU A 330 -12.63 -4.66 23.42
CA LEU A 330 -11.99 -5.27 22.27
C LEU A 330 -12.89 -6.31 21.61
N LEU A 331 -13.40 -7.26 22.40
CA LEU A 331 -14.24 -8.34 21.90
C LEU A 331 -15.61 -7.84 21.46
N ILE A 332 -16.19 -6.90 22.20
CA ILE A 332 -17.48 -6.30 21.84
C ILE A 332 -17.40 -5.66 20.45
N VAL A 333 -16.37 -4.86 20.16
CA VAL A 333 -16.18 -4.24 18.83
C VAL A 333 -15.96 -5.28 17.74
N ILE A 334 -15.11 -6.29 17.99
CA ILE A 334 -14.81 -7.34 17.01
C ILE A 334 -16.06 -8.14 16.66
N PHE A 335 -16.78 -8.63 17.66
CA PHE A 335 -17.96 -9.46 17.45
C PHE A 335 -19.17 -8.66 16.98
N SER A 336 -19.31 -7.40 17.35
CA SER A 336 -20.36 -6.53 16.80
C SER A 336 -20.12 -6.28 15.31
N THR A 337 -18.86 -5.98 14.94
CA THR A 337 -18.45 -5.82 13.54
C THR A 337 -18.70 -7.10 12.73
N LEU A 338 -18.30 -8.25 13.27
CA LEU A 338 -18.53 -9.56 12.67
C LEU A 338 -20.03 -9.78 12.42
N ASN A 339 -20.86 -9.67 13.46
CA ASN A 339 -22.30 -9.95 13.38
C ASN A 339 -23.01 -9.04 12.38
N ILE A 340 -22.78 -7.72 12.45
CA ILE A 340 -23.43 -6.75 11.56
C ILE A 340 -23.01 -7.00 10.10
N THR A 341 -21.70 -7.21 9.85
CA THR A 341 -21.20 -7.45 8.49
C THR A 341 -21.75 -8.75 7.91
N PHE A 342 -21.82 -9.82 8.71
CA PHE A 342 -22.37 -11.09 8.25
C PHE A 342 -23.87 -11.04 8.03
N PHE A 343 -24.61 -10.39 8.91
CA PHE A 343 -26.06 -10.23 8.77
C PHE A 343 -26.39 -9.46 7.49
N LEU A 344 -25.82 -8.27 7.29
CA LEU A 344 -26.06 -7.47 6.09
C LEU A 344 -25.53 -8.17 4.85
N GLY A 345 -24.36 -8.80 4.94
CA GLY A 345 -23.78 -9.60 3.86
C GLY A 345 -24.73 -10.70 3.42
N PHE A 346 -25.29 -11.45 4.37
CA PHE A 346 -26.29 -12.48 4.12
C PHE A 346 -27.54 -11.93 3.44
N VAL A 347 -28.15 -10.88 3.99
CA VAL A 347 -29.35 -10.24 3.41
C VAL A 347 -29.09 -9.84 1.96
N ILE A 348 -27.96 -9.20 1.69
CA ILE A 348 -27.58 -8.83 0.32
C ILE A 348 -27.41 -10.09 -0.54
N THR A 349 -26.81 -11.17 -0.01
CA THR A 349 -26.59 -12.41 -0.79
C THR A 349 -27.84 -13.20 -1.14
N LEU A 350 -28.98 -12.92 -0.51
CA LEU A 350 -30.28 -13.45 -0.94
C LEU A 350 -30.63 -12.93 -2.34
N PHE A 351 -30.33 -11.65 -2.62
CA PHE A 351 -30.69 -10.98 -3.86
C PHE A 351 -29.52 -10.91 -4.86
N TRP A 352 -28.30 -10.69 -4.36
CA TRP A 352 -27.13 -10.41 -5.20
C TRP A 352 -25.83 -10.96 -4.61
N LYS A 353 -25.02 -11.63 -5.44
CA LYS A 353 -23.78 -12.29 -4.99
C LYS A 353 -22.72 -11.25 -4.58
N ILE A 354 -22.17 -11.36 -3.37
CA ILE A 354 -21.04 -10.54 -2.89
C ILE A 354 -19.81 -11.40 -2.57
N SER A 355 -18.63 -10.77 -2.52
CA SER A 355 -17.39 -11.50 -2.24
C SER A 355 -17.12 -11.69 -0.74
N PHE A 356 -17.47 -12.87 -0.22
CA PHE A 356 -17.11 -13.25 1.16
C PHE A 356 -15.60 -13.31 1.42
N HIS A 357 -14.77 -13.54 0.38
CA HIS A 357 -13.31 -13.49 0.56
C HIS A 357 -12.83 -12.08 0.89
N MET A 358 -13.47 -11.05 0.31
CA MET A 358 -13.18 -9.66 0.66
C MET A 358 -13.65 -9.35 2.08
N ILE A 359 -14.87 -9.77 2.44
CA ILE A 359 -15.40 -9.60 3.81
C ILE A 359 -14.44 -10.19 4.83
N TRP A 360 -14.09 -11.47 4.69
CA TRP A 360 -13.18 -12.15 5.62
C TRP A 360 -11.80 -11.50 5.69
N SER A 361 -11.21 -11.13 4.54
CA SER A 361 -9.85 -10.56 4.52
C SER A 361 -9.80 -9.17 5.16
N ILE A 362 -10.84 -8.34 4.93
CA ILE A 362 -10.93 -7.00 5.51
C ILE A 362 -11.24 -7.09 7.00
N LEU A 363 -12.18 -7.94 7.42
CA LEU A 363 -12.45 -8.18 8.84
C LEU A 363 -11.22 -8.69 9.57
N ALA A 364 -10.52 -9.70 9.02
CA ALA A 364 -9.30 -10.23 9.63
C ALA A 364 -8.21 -9.15 9.74
N THR A 365 -8.00 -8.36 8.68
CA THR A 365 -7.02 -7.25 8.70
C THR A 365 -7.40 -6.20 9.74
N PHE A 366 -8.68 -5.82 9.80
CA PHE A 366 -9.20 -4.89 10.80
C PHE A 366 -9.00 -5.44 12.23
N PHE A 367 -9.33 -6.71 12.48
CA PHE A 367 -9.15 -7.32 13.80
C PHE A 367 -7.68 -7.32 14.23
N ILE A 368 -6.74 -7.66 13.33
CA ILE A 368 -5.31 -7.59 13.64
C ILE A 368 -4.90 -6.17 14.01
N ILE A 369 -5.28 -5.18 13.20
CA ILE A 369 -4.94 -3.77 13.44
C ILE A 369 -5.54 -3.29 14.76
N TYR A 370 -6.80 -3.61 15.01
CA TYR A 370 -7.54 -3.16 16.19
C TYR A 370 -7.05 -3.84 17.47
N SER A 371 -6.66 -5.12 17.41
CA SER A 371 -6.10 -5.87 18.55
C SER A 371 -4.66 -5.46 18.87
N LEU A 372 -3.78 -5.37 17.86
CA LEU A 372 -2.35 -5.11 18.09
C LEU A 372 -2.06 -3.63 18.33
N GLN A 373 -2.80 -2.72 17.68
CA GLN A 373 -2.58 -1.26 17.73
C GLN A 373 -1.14 -0.84 17.43
N THR A 374 -0.42 -1.67 16.67
CA THR A 374 0.96 -1.39 16.24
C THR A 374 0.96 -0.73 14.87
N PRO A 375 1.80 0.29 14.64
CA PRO A 375 1.89 0.96 13.34
C PRO A 375 2.14 -0.03 12.18
N GLN A 376 2.97 -1.06 12.41
CA GLN A 376 3.32 -2.05 11.39
C GLN A 376 2.10 -2.86 10.90
N SER A 377 1.07 -3.03 11.73
CA SER A 377 -0.13 -3.77 11.36
C SER A 377 -0.90 -3.13 10.21
N TYR A 378 -0.82 -1.81 10.03
CA TYR A 378 -1.47 -1.10 8.91
C TYR A 378 -0.93 -1.53 7.55
N LEU A 379 0.30 -2.06 7.47
CA LEU A 379 0.88 -2.55 6.21
C LEU A 379 0.12 -3.77 5.66
N LEU A 380 -0.63 -4.49 6.49
CA LEU A 380 -1.46 -5.62 6.05
C LEU A 380 -2.58 -5.19 5.09
N ILE A 381 -2.98 -3.91 5.10
CA ILE A 381 -3.97 -3.36 4.17
C ILE A 381 -3.52 -3.51 2.71
N LEU A 382 -2.21 -3.51 2.46
CA LEU A 382 -1.61 -3.66 1.13
C LEU A 382 -1.91 -5.01 0.48
N PHE A 383 -2.30 -6.02 1.26
CA PHE A 383 -2.73 -7.31 0.75
C PHE A 383 -4.15 -7.33 0.20
N ILE A 384 -5.02 -6.41 0.63
CA ILE A 384 -6.43 -6.38 0.22
C ILE A 384 -6.60 -6.21 -1.31
N PRO A 385 -5.87 -5.30 -1.99
CA PRO A 385 -5.90 -5.21 -3.46
C PRO A 385 -5.43 -6.48 -4.19
N LEU A 386 -4.45 -7.20 -3.63
CA LEU A 386 -3.95 -8.46 -4.22
C LEU A 386 -4.99 -9.58 -4.10
N ILE A 387 -5.69 -9.64 -2.97
CA ILE A 387 -6.82 -10.56 -2.77
C ILE A 387 -7.95 -10.20 -3.73
N ALA A 388 -8.32 -8.93 -3.86
CA ALA A 388 -9.30 -8.45 -4.82
C ALA A 388 -8.95 -8.87 -6.26
N TRP A 389 -7.70 -8.59 -6.69
CA TRP A 389 -7.18 -9.01 -7.99
C TRP A 389 -7.31 -10.52 -8.21
N SER A 390 -6.96 -11.33 -7.21
CA SER A 390 -7.07 -12.80 -7.32
C SER A 390 -8.50 -13.27 -7.60
N ARG A 391 -9.52 -12.56 -7.10
CA ARG A 391 -10.94 -12.89 -7.32
C ARG A 391 -11.39 -12.61 -8.74
N LEU A 392 -10.88 -11.52 -9.31
CA LEU A 392 -11.14 -11.10 -10.69
C LEU A 392 -10.43 -12.03 -11.68
N GLN A 393 -9.14 -12.32 -11.44
CA GLN A 393 -8.34 -13.19 -12.30
C GLN A 393 -8.94 -14.61 -12.39
N LEU A 394 -9.34 -15.18 -11.26
CA LEU A 394 -9.97 -16.51 -11.22
C LEU A 394 -11.42 -16.51 -11.74
N LYS A 395 -11.93 -15.38 -12.25
CA LYS A 395 -13.30 -15.18 -12.72
C LYS A 395 -14.37 -15.64 -11.73
N ARG A 396 -14.06 -15.65 -10.43
CA ARG A 396 -14.99 -16.12 -9.41
C ARG A 396 -16.02 -15.04 -9.07
N HIS A 397 -15.64 -13.77 -9.20
CA HIS A 397 -16.45 -12.59 -8.85
C HIS A 397 -16.22 -11.48 -9.88
N SER A 398 -17.24 -10.64 -10.10
CA SER A 398 -17.07 -9.40 -10.89
C SER A 398 -16.54 -8.26 -10.04
N LEU A 399 -16.07 -7.18 -10.68
CA LEU A 399 -15.57 -5.98 -10.00
C LEU A 399 -16.61 -5.40 -9.03
N LEU A 400 -17.87 -5.29 -9.46
CA LEU A 400 -18.96 -4.80 -8.62
C LEU A 400 -19.12 -5.64 -7.35
N GLN A 401 -19.01 -6.97 -7.45
CA GLN A 401 -19.17 -7.89 -6.32
C GLN A 401 -18.01 -7.81 -5.32
N VAL A 402 -16.80 -7.53 -5.80
CA VAL A 402 -15.60 -7.31 -4.98
C VAL A 402 -15.69 -5.96 -4.27
N VAL A 403 -16.06 -4.90 -5.00
CA VAL A 403 -16.25 -3.55 -4.46
C VAL A 403 -17.38 -3.53 -3.42
N ALA A 404 -18.51 -4.17 -3.71
CA ALA A 404 -19.64 -4.24 -2.78
C ALA A 404 -19.27 -4.95 -1.47
N GLY A 405 -18.58 -6.09 -1.53
CA GLY A 405 -18.10 -6.77 -0.32
C GLY A 405 -17.10 -5.93 0.49
N THR A 406 -16.27 -5.15 -0.21
CA THR A 406 -15.30 -4.24 0.41
C THR A 406 -16.00 -3.08 1.13
N LEU A 407 -16.86 -2.34 0.41
CA LEU A 407 -17.58 -1.19 0.94
C LEU A 407 -18.53 -1.58 2.08
N LEU A 408 -19.24 -2.71 1.93
CA LEU A 408 -20.09 -3.24 3.00
C LEU A 408 -19.29 -3.39 4.31
N THR A 409 -18.15 -4.06 4.23
CA THR A 409 -17.32 -4.35 5.42
C THR A 409 -16.77 -3.07 6.03
N LEU A 410 -16.24 -2.16 5.21
CA LEU A 410 -15.71 -0.87 5.69
C LEU A 410 -16.80 -0.01 6.34
N THR A 411 -18.00 0.03 5.76
CA THR A 411 -19.14 0.74 6.34
C THR A 411 -19.55 0.13 7.68
N CYS A 412 -19.62 -1.20 7.79
CA CYS A 412 -19.92 -1.87 9.05
C CYS A 412 -18.88 -1.57 10.13
N ILE A 413 -17.58 -1.64 9.79
CA ILE A 413 -16.49 -1.25 10.70
C ILE A 413 -16.67 0.19 11.17
N PHE A 414 -16.90 1.12 10.23
CA PHE A 414 -17.09 2.53 10.56
C PHE A 414 -18.28 2.77 11.47
N LEU A 415 -19.44 2.15 11.19
CA LEU A 415 -20.63 2.26 12.03
C LEU A 415 -20.37 1.74 13.44
N VAL A 416 -19.79 0.55 13.57
CA VAL A 416 -19.48 -0.03 14.88
C VAL A 416 -18.52 0.84 15.66
N LEU A 417 -17.43 1.30 15.05
CA LEU A 417 -16.48 2.21 15.70
C LEU A 417 -17.10 3.57 16.07
N THR A 418 -18.13 4.02 15.36
CA THR A 418 -18.84 5.26 15.66
C THR A 418 -19.77 5.11 16.86
N PHE A 419 -20.52 3.99 16.92
CA PHE A 419 -21.54 3.78 17.95
C PHE A 419 -21.02 3.12 19.24
N ILE A 420 -19.90 2.39 19.17
CA ILE A 420 -19.28 1.74 20.35
C ILE A 420 -18.22 2.65 21.00
N LYS A 421 -18.16 3.94 20.65
CA LYS A 421 -17.34 4.92 21.39
C LYS A 421 -17.78 4.98 22.86
N PHE A 422 -16.95 4.43 23.74
CA PHE A 422 -16.80 4.86 25.13
C PHE A 422 -15.68 5.89 25.19
#